data_AF-A0ABD0N1R8-F1
#
_entry.id   AF-A0ABD0N1R8-F1
#
_cell.length_a   1.000
_cell.length_b   1.000
_cell.length_c   1.000
_cell.angle_alpha   90.00
_cell.angle_beta   90.00
_cell.angle_gamma   90.00
#
_symmetry.space_group_name_H-M   'P 1'
#
loop_
_entity.id
_entity.type
_entity.pdbx_description
1 polymer ?
#
loop_
_entity_poly.entity_id
_entity_poly.type
_entity_poly.pdbx_seq_one_letter_code
_entity_poly.pdbx_strand_id
1 'polypeptide(L)'
;GDLEVTVDFLMEVDKLVQLIESPIFTYLRLQLLDVEHNPYLIKALYGLLMLLPQSQAFQLLSHRLSCVPNPELMRTVEAPKAPVKDKRLAQPHIDYSELLQHFDRVQSKHLE
;
A
#
# COMPACT_ATOMS: atom_id res chain seq x y z
N GLY A 1 8.60 1.92 28.61
CA GLY A 1 9.69 1.04 28.18
C GLY A 1 10.44 1.79 27.13
N ASP A 2 11.63 2.26 27.45
CA ASP A 2 12.45 3.04 26.54
C ASP A 2 13.25 2.03 25.70
N LEU A 3 13.01 1.99 24.39
CA LEU A 3 13.76 1.13 23.49
C LEU A 3 15.07 1.86 23.18
N GLU A 4 16.16 1.47 23.84
CA GLU A 4 17.48 2.00 23.52
C GLU A 4 17.92 1.47 22.16
N VAL A 5 17.92 2.33 21.14
CA VAL A 5 18.38 1.98 19.79
C VAL A 5 19.90 2.06 19.75
N THR A 6 20.56 0.93 19.95
CA THR A 6 22.02 0.80 19.88
C THR A 6 22.49 0.36 18.50
N VAL A 7 23.77 0.57 18.20
CA VAL A 7 24.38 0.07 16.96
C VAL A 7 24.29 -1.46 16.87
N ASP A 8 24.50 -2.17 17.98
CA ASP A 8 24.38 -3.63 18.04
C ASP A 8 22.97 -4.10 17.70
N PHE A 9 21.95 -3.43 18.23
CA PHE A 9 20.57 -3.71 17.86
C PHE A 9 20.33 -3.53 16.35
N LEU A 10 20.80 -2.42 15.77
CA LEU A 10 20.65 -2.16 14.33
C LEU A 10 21.38 -3.21 13.47
N MET A 11 22.54 -3.69 13.90
CA MET A 11 23.25 -4.79 13.24
C MET A 11 22.45 -6.09 13.27
N GLU A 12 21.77 -6.40 14.37
CA GLU A 12 20.90 -7.58 14.44
C GLU A 12 19.66 -7.45 13.55
N VAL A 13 19.07 -6.24 13.46
CA VAL A 13 17.97 -5.97 12.52
C VAL A 13 18.44 -6.13 11.07
N ASP A 14 19.64 -5.66 10.73
CA ASP A 14 20.23 -5.87 9.39
C ASP A 14 20.38 -7.37 9.06
N LYS A 15 20.98 -8.15 9.97
CA LYS A 15 21.10 -9.61 9.80
C LYS A 15 19.75 -10.29 9.61
N LEU A 16 18.72 -9.86 10.35
CA LEU A 16 17.37 -10.38 10.20
C LEU A 16 16.81 -10.09 8.80
N VAL A 17 17.01 -8.88 8.26
CA VAL A 17 16.59 -8.53 6.90
C VAL A 17 17.30 -9.39 5.85
N GLN A 18 18.62 -9.58 6.00
CA GLN A 18 19.38 -10.46 5.11
C GLN A 18 18.85 -11.90 5.16
N LEU A 19 18.48 -12.37 6.35
CA LEU A 19 17.90 -13.70 6.54
C LEU A 19 16.53 -13.81 5.87
N ILE A 20 15.66 -12.79 5.96
CA ILE A 20 14.36 -12.75 5.28
C ILE A 20 14.50 -12.88 3.75
N GLU A 21 15.57 -12.32 3.17
CA GLU A 21 15.85 -12.44 1.73
C GLU A 21 16.56 -13.73 1.32
N SER A 22 17.07 -14.49 2.28
CA SER A 22 17.72 -15.76 2.01
C SER A 22 16.71 -16.84 1.55
N PRO A 23 17.17 -17.90 0.84
CA PRO A 23 16.28 -18.93 0.31
C PRO A 23 15.41 -19.64 1.36
N ILE A 24 15.86 -19.73 2.61
CA ILE A 24 15.12 -20.41 3.68
C ILE A 24 13.79 -19.71 4.01
N PHE A 25 13.69 -18.39 3.75
CA PHE A 25 12.49 -17.57 3.96
C PHE A 25 11.70 -17.32 2.67
N THR A 26 11.91 -18.11 1.62
CA THR A 26 11.14 -17.99 0.37
C THR A 26 9.64 -18.09 0.60
N TYR A 27 9.17 -18.99 1.47
CA TYR A 27 7.75 -19.11 1.78
C TYR A 27 7.18 -17.86 2.48
N LEU A 28 7.93 -17.27 3.42
CA LEU A 28 7.53 -16.01 4.07
C LEU A 28 7.36 -14.88 3.03
N ARG A 29 8.29 -14.78 2.08
CA ARG A 29 8.21 -13.78 1.00
C ARG A 29 7.04 -14.03 0.07
N LEU A 30 6.69 -15.28 -0.20
CA LEU A 30 5.49 -15.62 -0.97
C LEU A 30 4.21 -15.26 -0.22
N GLN A 31 4.18 -15.40 1.11
CA GLN A 31 3.03 -14.95 1.93
C GLN A 31 2.78 -13.44 1.86
N LEU A 32 3.80 -12.63 1.49
CA LEU A 32 3.59 -11.20 1.26
C LEU A 32 2.67 -10.90 0.08
N LEU A 33 2.48 -11.84 -0.84
CA LEU A 33 1.53 -11.69 -1.94
C LEU A 33 0.08 -11.78 -1.46
N ASP A 34 -0.18 -12.40 -0.31
CA ASP A 34 -1.52 -12.56 0.26
C ASP A 34 -1.74 -11.57 1.42
N VAL A 35 -1.91 -10.30 1.03
CA VAL A 35 -1.99 -9.15 1.94
C VAL A 35 -3.20 -9.21 2.86
N GLU A 36 -4.33 -9.72 2.36
CA GLU A 36 -5.60 -9.79 3.10
C GLU A 36 -5.50 -10.79 4.27
N HIS A 37 -4.84 -11.93 4.07
CA HIS A 37 -4.66 -12.93 5.14
C HIS A 37 -3.41 -12.70 5.99
N ASN A 38 -2.41 -11.94 5.51
CA ASN A 38 -1.15 -11.69 6.21
C ASN A 38 -0.87 -10.20 6.51
N PRO A 39 -1.83 -9.40 7.02
CA PRO A 39 -1.64 -7.95 7.20
C PRO A 39 -0.58 -7.62 8.26
N TYR A 40 -0.47 -8.44 9.30
CA TYR A 40 0.50 -8.24 10.37
C TYR A 40 1.93 -8.54 9.95
N LEU A 41 2.13 -9.45 8.99
CA LEU A 41 3.45 -9.72 8.43
C LEU A 41 3.98 -8.46 7.74
N ILE A 42 3.17 -7.86 6.87
CA ILE A 42 3.53 -6.64 6.17
C ILE A 42 3.75 -5.50 7.15
N LYS A 43 2.86 -5.33 8.14
CA LYS A 43 3.02 -4.32 9.20
C LYS A 43 4.31 -4.50 10.00
N ALA A 44 4.67 -5.74 10.34
CA ALA A 44 5.91 -6.04 11.05
C ALA A 44 7.13 -5.70 10.20
N LEU A 45 7.13 -6.03 8.91
CA LEU A 45 8.23 -5.70 8.01
C LEU A 45 8.37 -4.18 7.80
N TYR A 46 7.28 -3.43 7.66
CA TYR A 46 7.34 -1.96 7.66
C TYR A 46 7.84 -1.41 9.00
N GLY A 47 7.48 -2.04 10.12
CA GLY A 47 8.03 -1.70 11.43
C GLY A 47 9.54 -1.88 11.50
N LEU A 48 10.06 -3.02 11.01
CA LEU A 48 11.51 -3.25 10.89
C LEU A 48 12.16 -2.22 9.96
N LEU A 49 11.54 -1.92 8.82
CA LEU A 49 12.02 -0.90 7.89
C LEU A 49 12.17 0.47 8.56
N MET A 50 11.21 0.86 9.41
CA MET A 50 11.23 2.14 10.12
C MET A 50 12.26 2.22 11.24
N LEU A 51 12.83 1.10 11.67
CA LEU A 51 13.92 1.06 12.65
C LEU A 51 15.30 1.17 11.98
N LEU A 52 15.41 0.83 10.70
CA LEU A 52 16.68 0.81 9.99
C LEU A 52 17.09 2.24 9.57
N PRO A 53 18.40 2.58 9.66
CA PRO A 53 18.93 3.74 8.96
C PRO A 53 18.87 3.52 7.44
N GLN A 54 19.22 4.51 6.62
CA GLN A 54 19.30 4.40 5.14
C GLN A 54 20.47 3.50 4.66
N SER A 55 20.53 2.27 5.19
CA SER A 55 21.52 1.25 4.89
C SER A 55 21.10 0.36 3.70
N GLN A 56 21.96 -0.58 3.33
CA GLN A 56 21.63 -1.60 2.34
C GLN A 56 20.43 -2.47 2.76
N ALA A 57 20.33 -2.80 4.06
CA ALA A 57 19.20 -3.55 4.61
C ALA A 57 17.87 -2.82 4.38
N PHE A 58 17.86 -1.50 4.62
CA PHE A 58 16.69 -0.66 4.35
C PHE A 58 16.31 -0.70 2.88
N GLN A 59 17.27 -0.51 1.97
CA GLN A 59 17.02 -0.54 0.52
C GLN A 59 16.47 -1.90 0.08
N LEU A 60 17.05 -2.99 0.60
CA LEU A 60 16.66 -4.35 0.28
C LEU A 60 15.22 -4.65 0.73
N LEU A 61 14.90 -4.34 1.99
CA LEU A 61 13.56 -4.54 2.52
C LEU A 61 12.52 -3.61 1.88
N SER A 62 12.87 -2.35 1.63
CA SER A 62 12.00 -1.39 0.93
C SER A 62 11.67 -1.88 -0.47
N HIS A 63 12.66 -2.39 -1.21
CA HIS A 63 12.44 -2.93 -2.54
C HIS A 63 11.54 -4.17 -2.50
N ARG A 64 11.76 -5.08 -1.54
CA ARG A 64 10.86 -6.23 -1.34
C ARG A 64 9.41 -5.80 -1.09
N LEU A 65 9.22 -4.83 -0.20
CA LEU A 65 7.89 -4.30 0.14
C LEU A 65 7.25 -3.54 -1.02
N SER A 66 8.04 -2.91 -1.91
CA SER A 66 7.52 -2.26 -3.12
C SER A 66 6.93 -3.24 -4.15
N CYS A 67 7.33 -4.52 -4.09
CA CYS A 67 6.78 -5.58 -4.94
C CYS A 67 5.48 -6.18 -4.36
N VAL A 68 5.08 -5.79 -3.15
CA VAL A 68 3.85 -6.29 -2.53
C VAL A 68 2.65 -5.63 -3.22
N PRO A 69 1.65 -6.40 -3.69
CA PRO A 69 0.49 -5.84 -4.37
C PRO A 69 -0.25 -4.87 -3.45
N ASN A 70 -0.80 -3.80 -4.04
CA ASN A 70 -1.69 -2.93 -3.28
C ASN A 70 -2.98 -3.71 -2.96
N PRO A 71 -3.36 -3.90 -1.68
CA PRO A 71 -4.56 -4.66 -1.32
C PRO A 71 -5.83 -4.11 -1.98
N GLU A 72 -5.92 -2.79 -2.20
CA GLU A 72 -7.05 -2.18 -2.91
C GLU A 72 -7.15 -2.61 -4.38
N LEU A 73 -6.02 -2.94 -5.02
CA LEU A 73 -5.98 -3.50 -6.38
C LEU A 73 -6.27 -5.01 -6.40
N MET A 74 -6.08 -5.73 -5.29
CA MET A 74 -6.37 -7.16 -5.20
C MET A 74 -7.86 -7.44 -4.96
N ARG A 75 -8.59 -6.55 -4.28
CA ARG A 75 -10.04 -6.72 -4.03
C ARG A 75 -10.89 -6.72 -5.31
N THR A 76 -10.39 -6.21 -6.43
CA THR A 76 -11.16 -6.19 -7.69
C THR A 76 -11.27 -7.56 -8.35
N VAL A 77 -10.47 -8.54 -7.93
CA VAL A 77 -10.39 -9.86 -8.59
C VAL A 77 -11.32 -10.90 -7.93
N GLU A 78 -11.78 -10.67 -6.70
CA GLU A 78 -12.58 -11.63 -5.92
C GLU A 78 -13.87 -11.03 -5.34
N ALA A 79 -14.86 -10.74 -6.18
CA ALA A 79 -16.22 -10.57 -5.68
C ALA A 79 -17.31 -11.12 -6.64
N PRO A 80 -17.91 -12.28 -6.33
CA PRO A 80 -19.27 -12.60 -6.72
C PRO A 80 -20.25 -11.72 -5.92
N LYS A 81 -20.97 -10.86 -6.63
CA LYS A 81 -22.20 -10.12 -6.26
C LYS A 81 -22.72 -10.29 -4.81
N ALA A 82 -22.59 -9.24 -4.01
CA ALA A 82 -23.55 -8.90 -2.94
C ALA A 82 -23.68 -7.36 -2.85
N PRO A 83 -24.88 -6.80 -2.57
CA PRO A 83 -25.10 -5.36 -2.58
C PRO A 83 -24.56 -4.76 -1.29
N VAL A 84 -23.34 -4.23 -1.35
CA VAL A 84 -22.77 -3.45 -0.25
C VAL A 84 -23.51 -2.12 -0.19
N LYS A 85 -24.21 -1.85 0.92
CA LYS A 85 -24.64 -0.50 1.29
C LYS A 85 -23.38 0.32 1.53
N ASP A 86 -22.91 0.97 0.47
CA ASP A 86 -21.80 1.92 0.49
C ASP A 86 -22.12 3.08 1.44
N LYS A 87 -21.50 3.09 2.63
CA LYS A 87 -21.15 4.34 3.32
C LYS A 87 -19.88 4.92 2.69
N ARG A 88 -19.86 5.06 1.36
CA ARG A 88 -18.87 5.91 0.69
C ARG A 88 -19.14 7.32 1.17
N LEU A 89 -18.11 7.95 1.73
CA LEU A 89 -18.04 9.41 1.89
C LEU A 89 -18.72 10.03 0.68
N ALA A 90 -19.79 10.78 0.92
CA ALA A 90 -20.62 11.37 -0.11
C ALA A 90 -19.71 12.18 -1.05
N GLN A 91 -19.30 11.56 -2.15
CA GLN A 91 -18.77 12.31 -3.27
C GLN A 91 -19.89 13.28 -3.64
N PRO A 92 -19.62 14.59 -3.74
CA PRO A 92 -20.64 15.51 -4.22
C PRO A 92 -21.12 14.95 -5.56
N HIS A 93 -22.42 14.69 -5.67
CA HIS A 93 -23.01 14.22 -6.91
C HIS A 93 -22.82 15.32 -7.95
N ILE A 94 -21.80 15.17 -8.79
CA ILE A 94 -21.52 16.10 -9.88
C ILE A 94 -22.55 15.81 -10.97
N ASP A 95 -23.45 16.76 -11.21
CA ASP A 95 -24.43 16.67 -12.29
C ASP A 95 -23.78 17.10 -13.62
N TYR A 96 -23.35 16.10 -14.39
CA TYR A 96 -22.74 16.32 -15.70
C TYR A 96 -23.73 16.86 -16.75
N SER A 97 -25.04 16.70 -16.55
CA SER A 97 -26.06 17.24 -17.46
C SER A 97 -26.13 18.76 -17.32
N GLU A 98 -26.15 19.26 -16.08
CA GLU A 98 -26.08 20.70 -15.80
C GLU A 98 -24.77 21.31 -16.30
N LEU A 99 -23.65 20.63 -16.05
CA LEU A 99 -22.33 21.10 -16.49
C LEU A 99 -22.22 21.18 -18.02
N LEU A 100 -22.79 20.20 -18.73
CA LEU A 100 -22.80 20.18 -20.19
C LEU A 100 -23.70 21.27 -20.77
N GLN A 101 -24.88 21.49 -20.17
CA GLN A 101 -25.74 22.61 -20.56
C GLN A 101 -25.06 23.96 -20.32
N HIS A 102 -24.34 24.10 -19.20
CA HIS A 102 -23.57 25.30 -18.92
C HIS A 102 -22.45 25.50 -19.95
N PHE A 103 -21.72 24.43 -20.30
CA PHE A 103 -20.69 24.46 -21.32
C PHE A 103 -21.24 24.93 -22.68
N ASP A 104 -22.32 24.31 -23.17
CA ASP A 104 -22.95 24.69 -24.45
C ASP A 104 -23.40 26.16 -24.43
N ARG A 105 -23.92 26.63 -23.30
CA ARG A 105 -24.35 28.03 -23.12
C ARG A 105 -23.18 29.00 -23.16
N VAL A 106 -22.05 28.65 -22.54
CA VAL A 106 -20.83 29.46 -22.56
C VAL A 106 -20.21 29.47 -23.96
N GLN A 107 -20.19 28.33 -24.63
CA GLN A 107 -19.62 28.20 -25.97
C GLN A 107 -20.44 28.99 -27.00
N SER A 108 -21.78 28.94 -26.91
CA SER A 108 -22.68 29.72 -27.76
C SER A 108 -22.46 31.23 -27.62
N LYS A 109 -22.20 31.71 -26.40
CA LYS A 109 -21.93 33.13 -26.12
C LYS A 109 -20.56 33.62 -26.58
N HIS A 110 -19.61 32.72 -26.85
CA HIS A 110 -18.28 33.08 -27.38
C HIS A 110 -18.21 32.96 -28.91
N LEU A 111 -19.28 32.47 -29.55
CA LEU A 111 -19.41 32.36 -30.99
C LEU A 111 -20.18 33.54 -31.63
N GLU A 112 -20.71 34.46 -30.80
CA GLU A 112 -21.19 35.79 -31.21
C GLU A 112 -20.08 36.84 -31.05
#